data_AF-A0A7S3IZK4-F1
#
_entry.id   AF-A0A7S3IZK4-F1
#
_cell.length_a   1.000
_cell.length_b   1.000
_cell.length_c   1.000
_cell.angle_alpha   90.00
_cell.angle_beta   90.00
_cell.angle_gamma   90.00
#
_symmetry.space_group_name_H-M   'P 1'
#
loop_
_entity.id
_entity.type
_entity.pdbx_description
1 polymer ?
#
loop_
_entity_poly.entity_id
_entity_poly.type
_entity_poly.pdbx_seq_one_letter_code
_entity_poly.pdbx_strand_id
1 'polypeptide(L)'
;ENVRPPAEAYRFFPPENETILTIGSHTQRLIFEGGQKFKDYEWDHIGTFEAYIEDEKVQLSPAAKEIYDEPSKSMILRMMQATDYKVKECHKAIENYVEWKKINIPPVLSEMTTRLIDSGFFYIHGRDRKFRPMIIVLVLSLRAT
;
A
#
# COMPACT_ATOMS: atom_id res chain seq x y z
N GLU A 1 -11.20 18.32 -23.75
CA GLU A 1 -10.78 17.09 -24.45
C GLU A 1 -10.43 16.03 -23.42
N ASN A 2 -10.77 14.76 -23.66
CA ASN A 2 -10.33 13.66 -22.80
C ASN A 2 -8.82 13.46 -23.02
N VAL A 3 -8.01 14.03 -22.13
CA VAL A 3 -6.55 13.83 -22.11
C VAL A 3 -6.31 12.35 -21.86
N ARG A 4 -6.04 11.58 -22.92
CA ARG A 4 -5.67 10.17 -22.78
C ARG A 4 -4.26 10.10 -22.20
N PRO A 5 -4.02 9.31 -21.14
CA PRO A 5 -2.69 9.05 -20.66
C PRO A 5 -1.82 8.53 -21.80
N PRO A 6 -0.51 8.82 -21.74
CA PRO A 6 0.45 8.25 -22.66
C PRO A 6 0.28 6.72 -22.73
N ALA A 7 0.46 6.13 -23.91
CA ALA A 7 0.33 4.68 -24.10
C ALA A 7 1.28 3.89 -23.18
N GLU A 8 2.39 4.51 -22.83
CA GLU A 8 3.41 4.08 -21.88
C GLU A 8 2.81 3.80 -20.49
N ALA A 9 1.87 4.63 -20.02
CA ALA A 9 1.24 4.46 -18.71
C ALA A 9 0.41 3.17 -18.64
N TYR A 10 -0.32 2.86 -19.71
CA TYR A 10 -1.08 1.60 -19.80
C TYR A 10 -0.18 0.38 -19.91
N ARG A 11 0.97 0.52 -20.55
CA ARG A 11 1.94 -0.57 -20.80
C ARG A 11 3.03 -0.63 -19.75
N PHE A 12 2.90 0.09 -18.64
CA PHE A 12 3.94 0.17 -17.64
C PHE A 12 4.13 -1.18 -16.95
N PHE A 13 5.31 -1.75 -17.13
CA PHE A 13 5.82 -2.88 -16.35
C PHE A 13 7.04 -2.36 -15.58
N PRO A 14 6.93 -2.18 -14.26
CA PRO A 14 8.05 -1.65 -13.49
C PRO A 14 9.24 -2.62 -13.62
N PRO A 15 10.42 -2.15 -14.02
CA PRO A 15 11.63 -2.95 -13.91
C PRO A 15 11.90 -3.28 -12.44
N GLU A 16 12.81 -4.24 -12.19
CA GLU A 16 13.09 -4.72 -10.84
C GLU A 16 13.57 -3.61 -9.90
N ASN A 17 14.40 -2.69 -10.39
CA ASN A 17 14.90 -1.52 -9.67
C ASN A 17 13.83 -0.44 -9.38
N GLU A 18 12.64 -0.52 -10.00
CA GLU A 18 11.48 0.30 -9.66
C GLU A 18 10.46 -0.47 -8.79
N THR A 19 10.62 -1.78 -8.69
CA THR A 19 9.81 -2.65 -7.82
C THR A 19 10.43 -2.74 -6.43
N ILE A 20 11.76 -2.77 -6.35
CA ILE A 20 12.56 -2.84 -5.13
C ILE A 20 13.63 -1.76 -5.20
N LEU A 21 13.65 -0.90 -4.20
CA LEU A 21 14.65 0.14 -4.00
C LEU A 21 15.67 -0.33 -2.98
N THR A 22 16.94 -0.33 -3.36
CA THR A 22 18.05 -0.62 -2.45
C THR A 22 18.96 0.61 -2.33
N ILE A 23 19.10 1.13 -1.11
CA ILE A 23 19.99 2.25 -0.78
C ILE A 23 20.92 1.79 0.35
N GLY A 24 22.19 1.55 0.02
CA GLY A 24 23.16 1.00 0.98
C GLY A 24 22.72 -0.38 1.46
N SER A 25 22.53 -0.53 2.78
CA SER A 25 22.02 -1.76 3.39
C SER A 25 20.50 -1.86 3.45
N HIS A 26 19.77 -0.78 3.13
CA HIS A 26 18.32 -0.76 3.22
C HIS A 26 17.70 -1.17 1.90
N THR A 27 16.78 -2.14 1.95
CA THR A 27 16.03 -2.63 0.80
C THR A 27 14.55 -2.53 1.09
N GLN A 28 13.79 -1.89 0.21
CA GLN A 28 12.35 -1.68 0.36
C GLN A 28 11.63 -2.04 -0.94
N ARG A 29 10.51 -2.74 -0.81
CA ARG A 29 9.60 -3.03 -1.92
C ARG A 29 8.65 -1.85 -2.10
N LEU A 30 8.57 -1.36 -3.33
CA LEU A 30 7.66 -0.26 -3.71
C LEU A 30 6.34 -0.77 -4.28
N ILE A 31 6.32 -1.99 -4.83
CA ILE A 31 5.15 -2.57 -5.50
C ILE A 31 4.94 -4.00 -5.00
N PHE A 32 3.77 -4.24 -4.42
CA PHE A 32 3.40 -5.52 -3.79
C PHE A 32 2.40 -6.31 -4.66
N GLU A 33 1.64 -5.61 -5.49
CA GLU A 33 0.50 -6.10 -6.24
C GLU A 33 0.85 -6.36 -7.72
N GLY A 34 -0.09 -6.92 -8.49
CA GLY A 34 0.06 -7.10 -9.95
C GLY A 34 0.81 -8.37 -10.37
N GLY A 35 0.85 -9.38 -9.49
CA GLY A 35 1.50 -10.67 -9.73
C GLY A 35 3.01 -10.65 -9.52
N GLN A 36 3.52 -9.70 -8.74
CA GLN A 36 4.91 -9.67 -8.31
C GLN A 36 5.20 -10.86 -7.38
N LYS A 37 6.36 -11.47 -7.53
CA LYS A 37 6.82 -12.53 -6.63
C LYS A 37 7.67 -11.91 -5.52
N PHE A 38 7.40 -12.28 -4.29
CA PHE A 38 8.29 -11.95 -3.17
C PHE A 38 9.58 -12.75 -3.28
N LYS A 39 10.65 -12.16 -2.78
CA LYS A 39 11.97 -12.76 -2.67
C LYS A 39 12.00 -13.69 -1.46
N ASP A 40 12.93 -14.63 -1.44
CA ASP A 40 13.02 -15.62 -0.36
C ASP A 40 13.20 -14.96 1.02
N TYR A 41 14.06 -13.95 1.11
CA TYR A 41 14.25 -13.21 2.37
C TYR A 41 12.99 -12.47 2.85
N GLU A 42 12.09 -12.07 1.93
CA GLU A 42 10.81 -11.44 2.30
C GLU A 42 9.87 -12.48 2.91
N TRP A 43 9.86 -13.69 2.35
CA TRP A 43 9.14 -14.82 2.92
C TRP A 43 9.69 -15.24 4.29
N ASP A 44 11.01 -15.21 4.48
CA ASP A 44 11.64 -15.51 5.78
C ASP A 44 11.17 -14.52 6.86
N HIS A 45 11.08 -13.22 6.52
CA HIS A 45 10.56 -12.20 7.43
C HIS A 45 9.07 -12.38 7.73
N ILE A 46 8.26 -12.73 6.73
CA ILE A 46 6.84 -13.04 6.94
C ILE A 46 6.72 -14.26 7.87
N GLY A 47 7.45 -15.34 7.61
CA GLY A 47 7.44 -16.53 8.44
C GLY A 47 7.86 -16.27 9.89
N THR A 48 8.84 -15.37 10.10
CA THR A 48 9.24 -14.93 11.44
C THR A 48 8.11 -14.20 12.17
N PHE A 49 7.35 -13.38 11.44
CA PHE A 49 6.18 -12.70 11.98
C PHE A 49 5.05 -13.69 12.32
N GLU A 50 4.77 -14.64 11.43
CA GLU A 50 3.74 -15.68 11.64
C GLU A 50 4.06 -16.56 12.86
N ALA A 51 5.32 -17.02 12.98
CA ALA A 51 5.78 -17.79 14.13
C ALA A 51 5.58 -17.02 15.45
N TYR A 52 5.86 -15.72 15.47
CA TYR A 52 5.60 -14.89 16.66
C TYR A 52 4.13 -14.84 17.06
N ILE A 53 3.21 -14.72 16.09
CA ILE A 53 1.77 -14.69 16.39
C ILE A 53 1.33 -16.03 16.99
N GLU A 54 1.84 -17.14 16.45
CA GLU A 54 1.52 -18.49 16.92
C GLU A 54 2.12 -18.79 18.31
N ASP A 55 3.41 -18.51 18.50
CA ASP A 55 4.17 -18.82 19.73
C ASP A 55 3.68 -18.02 20.93
N GLU A 56 3.44 -16.71 20.75
CA GLU A 56 2.99 -15.81 21.81
C GLU A 56 1.46 -15.88 22.01
N LYS A 57 0.76 -16.73 21.24
CA LYS A 57 -0.71 -16.91 21.25
C LYS A 57 -1.46 -15.58 21.17
N VAL A 58 -0.93 -14.67 20.35
CA VAL A 58 -1.44 -13.31 20.21
C VAL A 58 -2.89 -13.38 19.74
N GLN A 59 -3.79 -12.76 20.51
CA GLN A 59 -5.19 -12.64 20.11
C GLN A 59 -5.33 -11.53 19.08
N LEU A 60 -5.47 -11.92 17.81
CA LEU A 60 -5.76 -10.98 16.73
C LEU A 60 -7.23 -10.55 16.75
N SER A 61 -7.47 -9.26 16.52
CA SER A 61 -8.83 -8.80 16.24
C SER A 61 -9.34 -9.42 14.92
N PRO A 62 -10.67 -9.57 14.70
CA PRO A 62 -11.20 -10.14 13.45
C PRO A 62 -10.67 -9.44 12.18
N ALA A 63 -10.55 -8.12 12.21
CA ALA A 63 -10.03 -7.33 11.09
C ALA A 63 -8.51 -7.45 10.93
N ALA A 64 -7.74 -7.63 12.01
CA ALA A 64 -6.31 -7.95 11.91
C ALA A 64 -6.12 -9.37 11.36
N LYS A 65 -7.02 -10.30 11.70
CA LYS A 65 -7.02 -11.65 11.16
C LYS A 65 -7.27 -11.68 9.65
N GLU A 66 -8.14 -10.82 9.11
CA GLU A 66 -8.29 -10.68 7.66
C GLU A 66 -6.99 -10.27 6.94
N ILE A 67 -6.19 -9.39 7.57
CA ILE A 67 -4.87 -9.00 7.07
C ILE A 67 -3.89 -10.19 7.14
N TYR A 68 -3.97 -10.96 8.22
CA TYR A 68 -3.11 -12.13 8.44
C TYR A 68 -3.40 -13.25 7.46
N ASP A 69 -4.68 -13.58 7.26
CA ASP A 69 -5.13 -14.68 6.40
C ASP A 69 -5.08 -14.31 4.90
N GLU A 70 -4.71 -13.07 4.56
CA GLU A 70 -4.57 -12.63 3.17
C GLU A 70 -3.54 -13.51 2.43
N PRO A 71 -3.92 -14.25 1.37
CA PRO A 71 -3.00 -15.19 0.71
C PRO A 71 -1.77 -14.53 0.08
N SER A 72 -1.88 -13.26 -0.32
CA SER A 72 -0.76 -12.54 -0.91
C SER A 72 0.29 -12.13 0.11
N LYS A 73 -0.08 -12.03 1.40
CA LYS A 73 0.74 -11.52 2.51
C LYS A 73 1.33 -10.12 2.27
N SER A 74 0.80 -9.37 1.30
CA SER A 74 1.31 -8.06 0.90
C SER A 74 1.20 -7.03 2.01
N MET A 75 0.08 -7.02 2.74
CA MET A 75 -0.09 -6.08 3.84
C MET A 75 0.86 -6.38 5.00
N ILE A 76 1.07 -7.66 5.34
CA ILE A 76 2.05 -8.04 6.37
C ILE A 76 3.45 -7.57 5.97
N LEU A 77 3.90 -7.86 4.75
CA LEU A 77 5.23 -7.46 4.29
C LEU A 77 5.39 -5.93 4.30
N ARG A 78 4.36 -5.18 3.90
CA ARG A 78 4.37 -3.71 3.92
C ARG A 78 4.54 -3.19 5.34
N MET A 79 3.82 -3.76 6.30
CA MET A 79 3.92 -3.37 7.71
C MET A 79 5.27 -3.77 8.30
N MET A 80 5.78 -4.97 7.96
CA MET A 80 7.12 -5.40 8.36
C MET A 80 8.19 -4.44 7.84
N GLN A 81 8.13 -4.01 6.57
CA GLN A 81 9.05 -3.01 6.03
C GLN A 81 8.91 -1.65 6.72
N ALA A 82 7.69 -1.23 7.06
CA ALA A 82 7.47 0.03 7.76
C ALA A 82 7.99 0.04 9.20
N THR A 83 8.19 -1.13 9.81
CA THR A 83 8.70 -1.26 11.18
C THR A 83 10.10 -1.88 11.23
N ASP A 84 10.91 -1.74 10.16
CA ASP A 84 12.26 -2.29 10.05
C ASP A 84 12.36 -3.77 10.44
N TYR A 85 11.34 -4.56 10.07
CA TYR A 85 11.19 -5.98 10.37
C TYR A 85 11.13 -6.33 11.86
N LYS A 86 10.87 -5.36 12.73
CA LYS A 86 10.66 -5.59 14.17
C LYS A 86 9.26 -6.13 14.40
N VAL A 87 9.18 -7.43 14.62
CA VAL A 87 7.94 -8.21 14.68
C VAL A 87 6.90 -7.64 15.68
N LYS A 88 7.32 -7.29 16.90
CA LYS A 88 6.43 -6.72 17.92
C LYS A 88 5.86 -5.36 17.50
N GLU A 89 6.68 -4.54 16.84
CA GLU A 89 6.26 -3.24 16.33
C GLU A 89 5.31 -3.42 15.14
N CYS A 90 5.57 -4.37 14.24
CA CYS A 90 4.69 -4.71 13.13
C CYS A 90 3.29 -5.13 13.60
N HIS A 91 3.21 -6.01 14.60
CA HIS A 91 1.92 -6.43 15.16
C HIS A 91 1.15 -5.22 15.71
N LYS A 92 1.81 -4.36 16.49
CA LYS A 92 1.20 -3.12 16.99
C LYS A 92 0.76 -2.19 15.85
N ALA A 93 1.54 -2.09 14.79
CA ALA A 93 1.21 -1.27 13.62
C ALA A 93 -0.03 -1.79 12.89
N ILE A 94 -0.18 -3.11 12.76
CA ILE A 94 -1.37 -3.75 12.17
C ILE A 94 -2.61 -3.44 13.01
N GLU A 95 -2.56 -3.61 14.33
CA GLU A 95 -3.70 -3.30 15.20
C GLU A 95 -4.05 -1.80 15.17
N ASN A 96 -3.05 -0.93 15.19
CA ASN A 96 -3.27 0.52 15.03
C ASN A 96 -3.91 0.87 13.68
N TYR A 97 -3.49 0.21 12.60
CA TYR A 97 -4.07 0.41 11.27
C TYR A 97 -5.53 -0.06 11.21
N VAL A 98 -5.83 -1.21 11.81
CA VAL A 98 -7.20 -1.71 11.93
C VAL A 98 -8.08 -0.73 12.71
N GLU A 99 -7.57 -0.21 13.83
CA GLU A 99 -8.32 0.76 14.63
C GLU A 99 -8.52 2.09 13.90
N TRP A 100 -7.47 2.59 13.23
CA TRP A 100 -7.56 3.77 12.39
C TRP A 100 -8.61 3.59 11.29
N LYS A 101 -8.68 2.43 10.63
CA LYS A 101 -9.70 2.14 9.61
C LYS A 101 -11.12 2.21 10.17
N LYS A 102 -11.36 1.66 11.37
CA LYS A 102 -12.71 1.72 11.98
C LYS A 102 -13.18 3.15 12.21
N ILE A 103 -12.26 4.04 12.56
CA ILE A 103 -12.56 5.44 12.88
C ILE A 103 -12.70 6.29 11.59
N ASN A 104 -11.89 6.00 10.56
CA ASN A 104 -11.73 6.90 9.42
C ASN A 104 -12.38 6.42 8.12
N ILE A 105 -12.86 5.17 8.05
CA ILE A 105 -13.44 4.58 6.85
C ILE A 105 -14.89 4.15 7.10
N PRO A 106 -15.87 4.54 6.26
CA PRO A 106 -15.70 5.40 5.07
C PRO A 106 -15.36 6.85 5.45
N PRO A 107 -14.56 7.56 4.64
CA PRO A 107 -14.21 8.94 4.92
C PRO A 107 -15.43 9.84 4.77
N VAL A 108 -15.58 10.81 5.69
CA VAL A 108 -16.58 11.87 5.55
C VAL A 108 -16.02 12.96 4.64
N LEU A 109 -16.73 13.25 3.54
CA LEU A 109 -16.34 14.32 2.63
C LEU A 109 -16.66 15.68 3.26
N SER A 110 -15.62 16.44 3.58
CA SER A 110 -15.76 17.84 3.97
C SER A 110 -15.99 18.72 2.73
N GLU A 111 -16.53 19.92 2.92
CA GLU A 111 -16.66 20.90 1.83
C GLU A 111 -15.32 21.18 1.13
N MET A 112 -14.24 21.29 1.91
CA MET A 112 -12.88 21.47 1.37
C MET A 112 -12.44 20.27 0.54
N THR A 113 -12.70 19.05 1.01
CA THR A 113 -12.38 17.81 0.27
C THR A 113 -13.16 17.75 -1.05
N THR A 114 -14.46 18.07 -1.02
CA THR A 114 -15.31 18.11 -2.22
C THR A 114 -14.80 19.15 -3.21
N ARG A 115 -14.49 20.37 -2.76
CA ARG A 115 -13.91 21.42 -3.61
C ARG A 115 -12.59 20.99 -4.25
N LEU A 116 -11.72 20.29 -3.50
CA LEU A 116 -10.47 19.76 -4.05
C LEU A 116 -10.73 18.70 -5.13
N ILE A 117 -11.65 17.77 -4.90
CA ILE A 117 -12.03 16.75 -5.89
C ILE A 117 -12.61 17.41 -7.14
N ASP A 118 -13.57 18.32 -6.97
CA ASP A 118 -14.28 19.00 -8.07
C ASP A 118 -13.37 19.93 -8.87
N SER A 119 -12.29 20.44 -8.26
CA SER A 119 -11.28 21.23 -8.98
C SER A 119 -10.48 20.42 -10.00
N GLY A 120 -10.58 19.09 -9.98
CA GLY A 120 -9.74 18.20 -10.78
C GLY A 120 -8.29 18.12 -10.28
N PHE A 121 -8.03 18.55 -9.03
CA PHE A 121 -6.71 18.48 -8.40
C PHE A 121 -6.13 17.06 -8.42
N PHE A 122 -6.97 16.05 -8.17
CA PHE A 122 -6.65 14.67 -8.50
C PHE A 122 -7.87 13.93 -9.02
N TYR A 123 -7.65 12.96 -9.90
CA TYR A 123 -8.71 12.09 -10.42
C TYR A 123 -8.14 10.73 -10.85
N ILE A 124 -9.01 9.73 -10.90
CA ILE A 124 -8.67 8.40 -11.43
C ILE A 124 -8.96 8.42 -12.93
N HIS A 125 -7.92 8.29 -13.76
CA HIS A 125 -8.11 8.27 -15.22
C HIS A 125 -8.51 6.87 -15.73
N GLY A 126 -8.02 5.81 -15.08
CA GLY A 126 -8.25 4.44 -15.53
C GLY A 126 -7.36 3.45 -14.79
N ARG A 127 -7.10 2.31 -15.44
CA ARG A 127 -6.20 1.27 -14.92
C ARG A 127 -5.11 0.97 -15.94
N ASP A 128 -3.94 0.59 -15.44
CA ASP A 128 -2.87 0.06 -16.30
C ASP A 128 -3.10 -1.42 -16.65
N ARG A 129 -2.17 -2.03 -17.41
CA ARG A 129 -2.22 -3.44 -17.81
C ARG A 129 -2.12 -4.44 -16.65
N LYS A 130 -1.73 -4.00 -15.46
CA LYS A 130 -1.72 -4.80 -14.23
C LYS A 130 -2.93 -4.52 -13.34
N PHE A 131 -3.95 -3.84 -13.86
CA PHE A 131 -5.16 -3.43 -13.15
C PHE A 131 -4.92 -2.48 -11.98
N ARG A 132 -3.76 -1.80 -11.91
CA ARG A 132 -3.48 -0.78 -10.90
C ARG A 132 -4.16 0.53 -11.30
N PRO A 133 -4.82 1.24 -10.36
CA PRO A 133 -5.44 2.52 -10.67
C PRO A 133 -4.39 3.58 -11.01
N MET A 134 -4.63 4.33 -12.09
CA MET A 134 -3.82 5.49 -12.47
C MET A 134 -4.44 6.74 -11.87
N ILE A 135 -3.80 7.29 -10.84
CA ILE A 135 -4.18 8.53 -10.18
C ILE A 135 -3.36 9.66 -10.81
N ILE A 136 -4.05 10.66 -11.36
CA ILE A 136 -3.43 11.88 -11.89
C ILE A 136 -3.51 12.94 -10.81
N VAL A 137 -2.39 13.62 -10.54
CA VAL A 137 -2.32 14.75 -9.59
C VAL A 137 -1.83 15.98 -10.34
N LEU A 138 -2.65 17.03 -10.38
CA LEU A 138 -2.36 18.28 -11.09
C LEU A 138 -1.93 19.35 -10.09
N VAL A 139 -0.62 19.42 -9.82
CA VAL A 139 -0.06 20.34 -8.81
C VAL A 139 -0.30 21.83 -9.14
N LEU A 140 -0.48 22.17 -10.41
CA LEU A 140 -0.70 23.55 -10.85
C LEU A 140 -2.09 24.12 -10.47
N SER A 141 -3.08 23.29 -10.16
CA SER A 141 -4.42 23.77 -9.78
C SER A 141 -4.49 24.32 -8.34
N LEU A 142 -3.44 24.14 -7.53
CA LEU A 142 -3.38 24.62 -6.13
C LEU A 142 -3.06 26.13 -5.98
N ARG A 143 -2.76 26.85 -7.07
CA ARG A 143 -2.37 28.27 -7.01
C ARG A 143 -3.55 29.27 -7.08
N ALA A 144 -4.80 28.81 -7.06
CA ALA A 144 -5.98 29.64 -7.35
C ALA A 144 -7.10 29.58 -6.30
N THR A 145 -6.77 29.31 -5.03
CA THR A 145 -7.70 29.45 -3.89
C THR A 145 -7.15 30.37 -2.84
#